data_AF-A0AAU2NC58-F1
#
_entry.id   AF-A0AAU2NC58-F1
#
_cell.length_a   1.000
_cell.length_b   1.000
_cell.length_c   1.000
_cell.angle_alpha   90.00
_cell.angle_beta   90.00
_cell.angle_gamma   90.00
#
_symmetry.space_group_name_H-M   'P 1'
#
loop_
_entity.id
_entity.type
_entity.pdbx_description
1 polymer ?
#
loop_
_entity_poly.entity_id
_entity_poly.type
_entity_poly.pdbx_seq_one_letter_code
_entity_poly.pdbx_strand_id
1 'polypeptide(L)'
;MEWYEQAQAAEQVRDWDTAIALVSARAECYSADHYAHDSHLWHMRLLVSAERFTQLTELALTDVHARRRLNRSLHERGMDGALRDRAEGGDRGALYRLVHLLCEKGRLQEACEAVQELGPEDEYAHQLVADFRMASGGAR
;
A
#
# COMPACT_ATOMS: atom_id res chain seq x y z
N MET A 1 -13.87 19.41 18.13
CA MET A 1 -14.73 18.23 18.28
C MET A 1 -15.71 18.15 17.12
N GLU A 2 -16.47 19.20 16.81
CA GLU A 2 -17.41 19.28 15.67
C GLU A 2 -16.91 18.69 14.34
N TRP A 3 -15.70 19.06 13.88
CA TRP A 3 -15.18 18.59 12.59
C TRP A 3 -14.98 17.06 12.55
N TYR A 4 -14.59 16.46 13.69
CA TYR A 4 -14.27 15.04 13.78
C TYR A 4 -15.58 14.22 13.70
N GLU A 5 -16.60 14.65 14.45
CA GLU A 5 -17.93 14.05 14.41
C GLU A 5 -18.58 14.20 13.03
N GLN A 6 -18.43 15.37 12.38
CA GLN A 6 -18.89 15.60 11.02
C GLN A 6 -18.18 14.70 10.00
N ALA A 7 -16.86 14.54 10.11
CA ALA A 7 -16.11 13.65 9.24
C ALA A 7 -16.50 12.17 9.44
N GLN A 8 -16.75 11.76 10.68
CA GLN A 8 -17.27 10.42 10.97
C GLN A 8 -18.68 10.21 10.41
N ALA A 9 -19.58 11.18 10.56
CA ALA A 9 -20.92 11.11 10.01
C ALA A 9 -20.89 11.01 8.48
N ALA A 10 -20.04 11.81 7.82
CA ALA A 10 -19.82 11.77 6.38
C ALA A 10 -19.29 10.40 5.93
N GLU A 11 -18.31 9.84 6.65
CA GLU A 11 -17.80 8.48 6.39
C GLU A 11 -18.90 7.41 6.51
N GLN A 12 -19.74 7.47 7.55
CA GLN A 12 -20.82 6.49 7.77
C GLN A 12 -21.83 6.46 6.62
N VAL A 13 -22.13 7.63 6.02
CA VAL A 13 -23.01 7.72 4.85
C VAL A 13 -22.27 7.61 3.53
N ARG A 14 -20.97 7.30 3.55
CA ARG A 14 -20.09 7.18 2.37
C ARG A 14 -19.99 8.47 1.54
N ASP A 15 -20.18 9.62 2.16
CA ASP A 15 -19.82 10.91 1.59
C ASP A 15 -18.30 11.10 1.72
N TRP A 16 -17.60 10.46 0.79
CA TRP A 16 -16.15 10.42 0.80
C TRP A 16 -15.51 11.78 0.58
N ASP A 17 -16.11 12.64 -0.26
CA ASP A 17 -15.57 13.98 -0.52
C ASP A 17 -15.54 14.82 0.74
N THR A 18 -16.65 14.87 1.46
CA THR A 18 -16.74 15.61 2.73
C THR A 18 -15.80 15.02 3.78
N ALA A 19 -15.79 13.70 3.96
CA ALA A 19 -14.91 13.05 4.94
C ALA A 19 -13.43 13.32 4.63
N ILE A 20 -13.01 13.15 3.38
CA ILE A 20 -11.62 13.39 2.94
C ILE A 20 -11.25 14.86 3.14
N ALA A 21 -12.11 15.80 2.73
CA ALA A 21 -11.82 17.23 2.88
C ALA A 21 -11.62 17.64 4.35
N LEU A 22 -12.50 17.17 5.24
CA LEU A 22 -12.43 17.51 6.67
C LEU A 22 -11.19 16.94 7.36
N VAL A 23 -10.83 15.69 7.05
CA VAL A 23 -9.71 14.98 7.66
C VAL A 23 -8.38 15.44 7.09
N SER A 24 -8.26 15.55 5.76
CA SER A 24 -7.01 15.95 5.10
C SER A 24 -6.56 17.36 5.48
N ALA A 25 -7.49 18.28 5.77
CA ALA A 25 -7.18 19.63 6.22
C ALA A 25 -6.44 19.69 7.58
N ARG A 26 -6.38 18.58 8.31
CA ARG A 26 -5.74 18.45 9.64
C ARG A 26 -4.72 17.31 9.70
N ALA A 27 -4.50 16.65 8.56
CA ALA A 27 -3.61 15.51 8.44
C ALA A 27 -2.17 15.99 8.26
N GLU A 28 -1.28 15.55 9.13
CA GLU A 28 0.15 15.82 9.03
C GLU A 28 0.96 14.53 9.21
N CYS A 29 1.74 14.16 8.20
CA CYS A 29 2.51 12.92 8.19
C CYS A 29 3.53 12.84 9.34
N TYR A 30 4.28 13.91 9.59
CA TYR A 30 5.34 13.96 10.61
C TYR A 30 5.04 15.03 11.67
N SER A 31 3.87 14.92 12.30
CA SER A 31 3.48 15.81 13.41
C SER A 31 3.86 15.23 14.77
N ALA A 32 4.25 16.09 15.69
CA ALA A 32 4.37 15.74 17.11
C ALA A 32 3.00 15.71 17.81
N ASP A 33 1.97 16.31 17.19
CA ASP A 33 0.58 16.18 17.61
C ASP A 33 0.03 14.83 17.12
N HIS A 34 -0.28 13.95 18.07
CA HIS A 34 -0.83 12.63 17.77
C HIS A 34 -2.17 12.71 17.06
N TYR A 35 -2.99 13.75 17.30
CA TYR A 35 -4.27 13.91 16.60
C TYR A 35 -4.08 14.24 15.12
N ALA A 36 -3.07 15.05 14.78
CA ALA A 36 -2.77 15.40 13.40
C ALA A 36 -2.17 14.20 12.64
N HIS A 37 -1.32 13.41 13.31
CA HIS A 37 -0.81 12.16 12.76
C HIS A 37 -1.91 11.10 12.60
N ASP A 38 -2.80 10.93 13.57
CA ASP A 38 -3.93 10.00 13.47
C ASP A 38 -4.89 10.40 12.35
N SER A 39 -5.13 11.71 12.18
CA SER A 39 -5.89 12.25 11.06
C SER A 39 -5.22 11.92 9.72
N HIS A 40 -3.89 11.91 9.66
CA HIS A 40 -3.16 11.49 8.46
C HIS A 40 -3.37 10.01 8.12
N LEU A 41 -3.29 9.13 9.12
CA LEU A 41 -3.58 7.71 8.92
C LEU A 41 -5.03 7.48 8.50
N TRP A 42 -5.97 8.25 9.08
CA TRP A 42 -7.37 8.22 8.69
C TRP A 42 -7.57 8.68 7.24
N HIS A 43 -6.93 9.76 6.83
CA HIS A 43 -6.97 10.24 5.44
C HIS A 43 -6.53 9.13 4.45
N MET A 44 -5.42 8.43 4.72
CA MET A 44 -4.96 7.33 3.86
C MET A 44 -6.00 6.21 3.77
N ARG A 45 -6.69 5.91 4.88
CA ARG A 45 -7.76 4.91 4.91
C ARG A 45 -8.98 5.35 4.09
N LEU A 46 -9.38 6.61 4.20
CA LEU A 46 -10.51 7.17 3.43
C LEU A 46 -10.23 7.12 1.93
N LEU A 47 -9.02 7.45 1.48
CA LEU A 47 -8.65 7.37 0.06
C LEU A 47 -8.80 5.94 -0.50
N VAL A 48 -8.45 4.92 0.29
CA VAL A 48 -8.66 3.52 -0.10
C VAL A 48 -10.14 3.14 -0.13
N SER A 49 -10.91 3.55 0.88
CA SER A 49 -12.36 3.27 0.94
C SER A 49 -13.12 3.93 -0.21
N ALA A 50 -12.67 5.10 -0.63
CA ALA A 50 -13.21 5.87 -1.75
C ALA A 50 -12.63 5.45 -3.12
N GLU A 51 -11.75 4.46 -3.15
CA GLU A 51 -11.05 3.97 -4.35
C GLU A 51 -10.26 5.04 -5.12
N ARG A 52 -9.80 6.09 -4.42
CA ARG A 52 -9.01 7.19 -4.99
C ARG A 52 -7.54 6.82 -5.14
N PHE A 53 -7.27 5.74 -5.87
CA PHE A 53 -5.91 5.22 -6.04
C PHE A 53 -4.99 6.17 -6.79
N THR A 54 -5.50 6.99 -7.71
CA THR A 54 -4.71 8.03 -8.38
C THR A 54 -4.17 9.04 -7.37
N GLN A 55 -5.04 9.60 -6.53
CA GLN A 55 -4.63 10.55 -5.49
C GLN A 55 -3.68 9.91 -4.47
N LEU A 56 -3.95 8.66 -4.08
CA LEU A 56 -3.06 7.93 -3.17
C LEU A 56 -1.70 7.61 -3.82
N THR A 57 -1.65 7.41 -5.13
CA THR A 57 -0.42 7.19 -5.91
C THR A 57 0.44 8.46 -5.96
N GLU A 58 -0.18 9.62 -6.17
CA GLU A 58 0.51 10.91 -6.13
C GLU A 58 1.12 11.16 -4.74
N LEU A 59 0.34 10.96 -3.68
CA LEU A 59 0.83 11.11 -2.31
C LEU A 59 1.97 10.13 -2.00
N ALA A 60 1.89 8.89 -2.48
CA ALA A 60 2.90 7.86 -2.24
C ALA A 60 4.30 8.19 -2.77
N LEU A 61 4.44 9.18 -3.64
CA LEU A 61 5.75 9.67 -4.11
C LEU A 61 6.56 10.28 -2.97
N THR A 62 5.91 11.02 -2.07
CA THR A 62 6.57 11.75 -0.97
C THR A 62 6.16 11.26 0.41
N ASP A 63 5.04 10.54 0.52
CA ASP A 63 4.46 10.11 1.78
C ASP A 63 4.62 8.60 2.01
N VAL A 64 5.32 8.24 3.08
CA VAL A 64 5.60 6.84 3.41
C VAL A 64 4.35 6.07 3.84
N HIS A 65 3.39 6.72 4.50
CA HIS A 65 2.14 6.08 4.92
C HIS A 65 1.23 5.86 3.72
N ALA A 66 1.14 6.83 2.81
CA ALA A 66 0.43 6.68 1.54
C ALA A 66 1.01 5.51 0.72
N ARG A 67 2.34 5.47 0.56
CA ARG A 67 3.02 4.39 -0.16
C ARG A 67 2.75 3.02 0.44
N ARG A 68 2.92 2.88 1.76
CA ARG A 68 2.65 1.61 2.46
C ARG A 68 1.18 1.21 2.37
N ARG A 69 0.25 2.17 2.51
CA ARG A 69 -1.18 1.91 2.44
C ARG A 69 -1.59 1.46 1.04
N LEU A 70 -1.09 2.13 0.00
CA LEU A 70 -1.32 1.79 -1.40
C LEU A 70 -0.81 0.39 -1.72
N ASN A 71 0.47 0.10 -1.45
CA ASN A 71 1.06 -1.20 -1.75
C ASN A 71 0.32 -2.35 -1.04
N ARG A 72 -0.12 -2.12 0.21
CA ARG A 72 -0.97 -3.08 0.93
C ARG A 72 -2.31 -3.28 0.23
N SER A 73 -3.00 -2.20 -0.14
CA SER A 73 -4.31 -2.28 -0.80
C SER A 73 -4.25 -2.96 -2.17
N LEU A 74 -3.22 -2.69 -2.97
CA LEU A 74 -3.03 -3.34 -4.26
C LEU A 74 -2.80 -4.85 -4.09
N HIS A 75 -2.01 -5.25 -3.09
CA HIS A 75 -1.80 -6.65 -2.74
C HIS A 75 -3.10 -7.34 -2.28
N GLU A 76 -3.84 -6.74 -1.34
CA GLU A 76 -5.13 -7.27 -0.83
C GLU A 76 -6.16 -7.43 -1.96
N ARG A 77 -6.11 -6.57 -2.99
CA ARG A 77 -6.97 -6.62 -4.17
C ARG A 77 -6.43 -7.51 -5.30
N GLY A 78 -5.26 -8.12 -5.11
CA GLY A 78 -4.63 -9.00 -6.08
C GLY A 78 -4.15 -8.32 -7.36
N MET A 79 -3.88 -7.01 -7.31
CA MET A 79 -3.48 -6.18 -8.45
C MET A 79 -1.97 -6.27 -8.73
N ASP A 80 -1.49 -7.42 -9.23
CA ASP A 80 -0.06 -7.62 -9.50
C ASP A 80 0.52 -6.65 -10.54
N GLY A 81 -0.23 -6.30 -11.60
CA GLY A 81 0.22 -5.31 -12.59
C GLY A 81 0.53 -3.94 -11.96
N ALA A 82 -0.38 -3.42 -11.12
CA ALA A 82 -0.17 -2.14 -10.46
C ALA A 82 0.99 -2.16 -9.44
N LEU A 83 1.26 -3.30 -8.80
CA LEU A 83 2.45 -3.47 -7.97
C LEU A 83 3.73 -3.51 -8.80
N ARG A 84 3.68 -4.13 -9.99
CA ARG A 84 4.80 -4.17 -10.95
C ARG A 84 5.17 -2.78 -11.43
N ASP A 85 4.20 -2.01 -11.92
CA ASP A 85 4.43 -0.65 -12.43
C ASP A 85 5.12 0.24 -11.38
N ARG A 86 4.73 0.08 -10.11
CA ARG A 86 5.33 0.81 -8.99
C ARG A 86 6.75 0.32 -8.67
N ALA A 87 6.98 -0.98 -8.71
CA ALA A 87 8.31 -1.57 -8.52
C ALA A 87 9.28 -1.14 -9.64
N GLU A 88 8.80 -1.07 -10.88
CA GLU A 88 9.53 -0.50 -12.03
C GLU A 88 9.90 0.97 -11.78
N GLY A 89 9.02 1.73 -11.11
CA GLY A 89 9.31 3.08 -10.62
C GLY A 89 10.26 3.16 -9.42
N GLY A 90 10.85 2.03 -8.98
CA GLY A 90 11.81 1.96 -7.88
C GLY A 90 11.19 1.76 -6.49
N ASP A 91 9.88 1.51 -6.37
CA ASP A 91 9.25 1.22 -5.08
C ASP A 91 9.54 -0.23 -4.64
N ARG A 92 10.63 -0.40 -3.86
CA ARG A 92 11.00 -1.70 -3.27
C ARG A 92 9.87 -2.31 -2.43
N GLY A 93 9.07 -1.48 -1.76
CA GLY A 93 7.92 -1.97 -0.98
C GLY A 93 6.83 -2.57 -1.87
N ALA A 94 6.68 -2.08 -3.10
CA ALA A 94 5.78 -2.68 -4.09
C ALA A 94 6.34 -3.99 -4.63
N LEU A 95 7.66 -4.07 -4.88
CA LEU A 95 8.33 -5.32 -5.28
C LEU A 95 8.10 -6.44 -4.26
N TYR A 96 8.28 -6.16 -2.97
CA TYR A 96 8.08 -7.18 -1.93
C TYR A 96 6.62 -7.67 -1.91
N ARG A 97 5.66 -6.75 -2.06
CA ARG A 97 4.24 -7.09 -2.11
C ARG A 97 3.84 -7.86 -3.36
N LEU A 98 4.49 -7.57 -4.50
CA LEU A 98 4.34 -8.32 -5.73
C LEU A 98 4.83 -9.76 -5.57
N VAL A 99 6.04 -9.95 -5.02
CA VAL A 99 6.61 -11.27 -4.74
C VAL A 99 5.69 -12.10 -3.84
N HIS A 100 5.24 -11.51 -2.72
CA HIS A 100 4.29 -12.17 -1.82
C HIS A 100 3.01 -12.59 -2.57
N LEU A 101 2.41 -11.68 -3.32
CA LEU A 101 1.17 -11.94 -4.04
C LEU A 101 1.33 -13.05 -5.10
N LEU A 102 2.42 -13.04 -5.85
CA LEU A 102 2.71 -14.05 -6.86
C LEU A 102 2.91 -15.43 -6.22
N CYS A 103 3.68 -15.50 -5.13
CA CYS A 103 3.88 -16.74 -4.40
C CYS A 103 2.59 -17.28 -3.77
N GLU A 104 1.75 -16.43 -3.18
CA GLU A 104 0.42 -16.81 -2.66
C GLU A 104 -0.49 -17.36 -3.76
N LYS A 105 -0.36 -16.86 -4.99
CA LYS A 105 -1.05 -17.37 -6.19
C LYS A 105 -0.39 -18.61 -6.80
N GLY A 106 0.68 -19.16 -6.20
CA GLY A 106 1.43 -20.30 -6.73
C GLY A 106 2.31 -19.98 -7.96
N ARG A 107 2.49 -18.70 -8.28
CA ARG A 107 3.25 -18.20 -9.45
C ARG A 107 4.72 -17.94 -9.09
N LEU A 108 5.39 -18.94 -8.51
CA LEU A 108 6.77 -18.80 -8.00
C LEU A 108 7.78 -18.41 -9.09
N GLN A 109 7.60 -18.91 -10.31
CA GLN A 109 8.48 -18.57 -11.44
C GLN A 109 8.41 -17.08 -11.78
N GLU A 110 7.20 -16.53 -11.86
CA GLU A 110 6.99 -15.10 -12.12
C GLU A 110 7.50 -14.23 -10.96
N ALA A 111 7.45 -14.74 -9.72
CA ALA A 111 8.06 -14.06 -8.58
C ALA A 111 9.60 -13.98 -8.71
N CYS A 112 10.26 -15.07 -9.14
CA CYS A 112 11.70 -15.05 -9.43
C CYS A 112 12.04 -14.03 -10.51
N GLU A 113 11.29 -14.01 -11.61
CA GLU A 113 11.50 -13.10 -12.74
C GLU A 113 11.33 -11.64 -12.31
N ALA A 114 10.28 -11.34 -11.54
CA ALA A 114 10.05 -10.00 -11.01
C ALA A 114 11.22 -9.51 -10.15
N VAL A 115 11.82 -10.36 -9.31
CA VAL A 115 13.00 -9.97 -8.52
C VAL A 115 14.22 -9.74 -9.39
N GLN A 116 14.48 -10.62 -10.37
CA GLN A 116 15.63 -10.46 -11.26
C GLN A 116 15.55 -9.20 -12.12
N GLU A 117 14.36 -8.86 -12.59
CA GLU A 117 14.15 -7.69 -13.46
C GLU A 117 14.11 -6.38 -12.68
N LEU A 118 13.43 -6.35 -11.53
CA LEU A 118 13.07 -5.11 -10.84
C LEU A 118 13.94 -4.81 -9.63
N GLY A 119 14.61 -5.82 -9.08
CA GLY A 119 15.49 -5.71 -7.91
C GLY A 119 16.63 -6.71 -7.94
N PRO A 120 17.47 -6.74 -9.00
CA PRO A 120 18.54 -7.74 -9.14
C PRO A 120 19.53 -7.71 -7.97
N GLU A 121 19.74 -6.54 -7.36
CA GLU A 121 20.63 -6.35 -6.20
C GLU A 121 19.87 -6.36 -4.86
N ASP A 122 18.55 -6.58 -4.86
CA ASP A 122 17.73 -6.56 -3.65
C ASP A 122 17.79 -7.92 -2.94
N GLU A 123 18.77 -8.08 -2.06
CA GLU A 123 18.99 -9.31 -1.29
C GLU A 123 17.73 -9.76 -0.52
N TYR A 124 16.94 -8.82 -0.01
CA TYR A 124 15.72 -9.13 0.72
C TYR A 124 14.64 -9.71 -0.20
N ALA A 125 14.47 -9.15 -1.40
CA ALA A 125 13.54 -9.68 -2.39
C ALA A 125 13.94 -11.10 -2.85
N HIS A 126 15.24 -11.36 -3.05
CA HIS A 126 15.74 -12.71 -3.35
C HIS A 126 15.46 -13.69 -2.21
N GLN A 127 15.69 -13.28 -0.96
CA GLN A 127 15.43 -14.11 0.21
C GLN A 127 13.95 -14.45 0.34
N LEU A 128 13.04 -13.50 0.10
CA LEU A 128 11.60 -13.75 0.11
C LEU A 128 11.21 -14.89 -0.84
N VAL A 129 11.69 -14.87 -2.08
CA VAL A 129 11.43 -15.93 -3.07
C VAL A 129 12.01 -17.27 -2.62
N ALA A 130 13.21 -17.27 -2.04
CA ALA A 130 13.84 -18.47 -1.51
C ALA A 130 13.02 -19.11 -0.37
N ASP A 131 12.53 -18.30 0.56
CA ASP A 131 11.71 -18.76 1.69
C ASP A 131 10.41 -19.42 1.20
N PHE A 132 9.73 -18.80 0.22
CA PHE A 132 8.54 -19.39 -0.40
C PHE A 132 8.84 -20.69 -1.14
N ARG A 133 9.97 -20.77 -1.85
CA ARG A 133 10.41 -22.01 -2.51
C ARG A 133 10.59 -23.14 -1.50
N MET A 134 11.25 -22.86 -0.38
CA MET A 134 11.47 -23.85 0.68
C MET A 134 10.16 -24.30 1.32
N ALA A 135 9.24 -23.38 1.61
CA ALA A 135 7.92 -23.70 2.16
C ALA A 135 7.09 -24.59 1.21
N SER A 136 7.16 -24.34 -0.10
CA SER A 136 6.44 -25.13 -1.12
C SER A 136 7.07 -26.51 -1.42
N GLY A 137 8.39 -26.65 -1.23
CA GLY A 137 9.14 -27.88 -1.47
C GLY A 137 9.12 -28.88 -0.30
N GLY A 138 8.83 -28.42 0.92
CA GLY A 138 8.75 -29.24 2.13
C GLY A 138 7.44 -30.02 2.32
N ALA A 139 6.45 -29.82 1.45
CA ALA A 139 5.15 -30.50 1.51
C ALA A 139 5.11 -31.85 0.75
N ARG A 140 6.20 -32.61 0.76
CA ARG A 140 6.31 -33.92 0.09
C ARG A 140 6.41 -35.07 1.08
#